data_AF-A0A1Y6F9V0-F1
#
_entry.id   AF-A0A1Y6F9V0-F1
#
_cell.length_a   1.000
_cell.length_b   1.000
_cell.length_c   1.000
_cell.angle_alpha   90.00
_cell.angle_beta   90.00
_cell.angle_gamma   90.00
#
_symmetry.space_group_name_H-M   'P 1'
#
loop_
_entity.id
_entity.type
_entity.pdbx_description
1 polymer ?
#
loop_
_entity_poly.entity_id
_entity_poly.type
_entity_poly.pdbx_seq_one_letter_code
_entity_poly.pdbx_strand_id
1 'polypeptide(L)'
;MAFDVDKYTATSVSVNWDDLDLERFREHPLPEGSLRTLRYMADVEYHTVCYTRDLLTTPSHKEAEMGAFMTMWNREEFWHGEALATVLGIHGISVDFDELKAKRLKLGWRDKLDPIKQSVIGKVVGADFVAVHMAWGAANEWSAITAYNRMAALEEDPVLAELLKRIAKQEARHVAFYTSQARERLAKSTKAQKFARFALSNFWAPVGSSIMEKNEVKHVMGHLMGGVEGRKAARKIDTAISGLPGLEGLTIVDDSLNALGV
;
A
#
# COMPACT_ATOMS: atom_id res chain seq x y z
N MET A 1 9.27 13.21 -15.74
CA MET A 1 10.11 14.03 -14.85
C MET A 1 10.52 13.16 -13.67
N ALA A 2 11.76 13.28 -13.21
CA ALA A 2 12.22 12.58 -12.01
C ALA A 2 11.46 13.10 -10.78
N PHE A 3 11.30 12.26 -9.76
CA PHE A 3 10.68 12.66 -8.49
C PHE A 3 11.58 13.65 -7.74
N ASP A 4 10.99 14.69 -7.17
CA ASP A 4 11.71 15.74 -6.43
C ASP A 4 11.66 15.43 -4.93
N VAL A 5 12.68 14.73 -4.44
CA VAL A 5 12.79 14.33 -3.02
C VAL A 5 12.92 15.54 -2.09
N ASP A 6 13.64 16.58 -2.50
CA ASP A 6 13.81 17.79 -1.70
C ASP A 6 12.47 18.50 -1.49
N LYS A 7 11.69 18.64 -2.55
CA LYS A 7 10.32 19.18 -2.44
C LYS A 7 9.41 18.27 -1.62
N TYR A 8 9.50 16.94 -1.78
CA TYR A 8 8.70 16.00 -1.00
C TYR A 8 9.00 16.13 0.49
N THR A 9 10.27 16.13 0.87
CA THR A 9 10.69 16.28 2.28
C THR A 9 10.27 17.63 2.87
N ALA A 10 10.41 18.73 2.11
CA ALA A 10 10.00 20.06 2.57
C ALA A 10 8.48 20.23 2.73
N THR A 11 7.67 19.39 2.07
CA THR A 11 6.19 19.49 2.06
C THR A 11 5.49 18.30 2.69
N SER A 12 6.24 17.40 3.32
CA SER A 12 5.66 16.24 4.03
C SER A 12 5.02 16.68 5.34
N VAL A 13 3.74 16.43 5.48
CA VAL A 13 2.91 16.80 6.64
C VAL A 13 2.03 15.63 7.01
N SER A 14 1.56 15.58 8.25
CA SER A 14 0.48 14.66 8.62
C SER A 14 -0.76 14.99 7.79
N VAL A 15 -1.54 13.98 7.41
CA VAL A 15 -2.88 14.23 6.90
C VAL A 15 -3.68 14.96 7.99
N ASN A 16 -4.40 16.02 7.62
CA ASN A 16 -5.23 16.77 8.56
C ASN A 16 -6.67 16.27 8.49
N TRP A 17 -7.25 15.97 9.64
CA TRP A 17 -8.67 15.63 9.81
C TRP A 17 -9.33 16.39 10.96
N ASP A 18 -8.62 17.31 11.63
CA ASP A 18 -9.13 18.03 12.80
C ASP A 18 -10.29 18.99 12.44
N ASP A 19 -10.38 19.40 11.17
CA ASP A 19 -11.45 20.25 10.64
C ASP A 19 -12.68 19.45 10.16
N LEU A 20 -12.63 18.12 10.20
CA LEU A 20 -13.73 17.26 9.80
C LEU A 20 -14.66 16.97 10.98
N ASP A 21 -15.97 17.12 10.77
CA ASP A 21 -16.97 16.73 11.76
C ASP A 21 -17.13 15.21 11.82
N LEU A 22 -16.20 14.53 12.49
CA LEU A 22 -16.24 13.08 12.66
C LEU A 22 -17.34 12.64 13.64
N GLU A 23 -17.76 13.50 14.56
CA GLU A 23 -18.76 13.18 15.60
C GLU A 23 -20.14 12.89 14.99
N ARG A 24 -20.43 13.38 13.79
CA ARG A 24 -21.62 12.99 13.03
C ARG A 24 -21.78 11.49 12.84
N PHE A 25 -20.70 10.70 12.88
CA PHE A 25 -20.78 9.24 12.77
C PHE A 25 -21.46 8.58 13.96
N ARG A 26 -21.68 9.30 15.08
CA ARG A 26 -22.54 8.82 16.17
C ARG A 26 -24.02 8.83 15.77
N GLU A 27 -24.43 9.81 14.99
CA GLU A 27 -25.81 9.97 14.50
C GLU A 27 -26.04 9.22 13.18
N HIS A 28 -25.00 9.16 12.35
CA HIS A 28 -24.98 8.52 11.03
C HIS A 28 -23.85 7.48 10.97
N PRO A 29 -23.99 6.33 11.66
CA PRO A 29 -22.96 5.31 11.70
C PRO A 29 -22.70 4.73 10.31
N LEU A 30 -21.44 4.37 10.06
CA LEU A 30 -21.05 3.70 8.83
C LEU A 30 -21.55 2.25 8.85
N PRO A 31 -21.90 1.67 7.69
CA PRO A 31 -22.28 0.28 7.60
C PRO A 31 -21.18 -0.66 8.11
N GLU A 32 -21.57 -1.82 8.65
CA GLU A 32 -20.63 -2.80 9.19
C GLU A 32 -19.59 -3.27 8.15
N GLY A 33 -20.02 -3.49 6.91
CA GLY A 33 -19.11 -3.88 5.81
C GLY A 33 -18.03 -2.84 5.54
N SER A 34 -18.37 -1.57 5.70
CA SER A 34 -17.52 -0.40 5.49
C SER A 34 -16.53 -0.24 6.63
N LEU A 35 -16.99 -0.40 7.87
CA LEU A 35 -16.13 -0.44 9.05
C LEU A 35 -15.13 -1.59 8.99
N ARG A 36 -15.54 -2.77 8.53
CA ARG A 36 -14.64 -3.92 8.31
C ARG A 36 -13.57 -3.61 7.26
N THR A 37 -13.92 -2.91 6.19
CA THR A 37 -12.95 -2.45 5.19
C THR A 37 -12.00 -1.38 5.74
N LEU A 38 -12.50 -0.38 6.46
CA LEU A 38 -11.67 0.64 7.09
C LEU A 38 -10.72 0.04 8.14
N ARG A 39 -11.19 -0.95 8.91
CA ARG A 39 -10.36 -1.70 9.87
C ARG A 39 -9.17 -2.35 9.18
N TYR A 40 -9.40 -3.03 8.06
CA TYR A 40 -8.36 -3.65 7.26
C TYR A 40 -7.37 -2.63 6.70
N MET A 41 -7.87 -1.50 6.18
CA MET A 41 -7.02 -0.42 5.67
C MET A 41 -6.15 0.14 6.80
N ALA A 42 -6.71 0.42 7.99
CA ALA A 42 -5.96 0.88 9.16
C ALA A 42 -4.89 -0.14 9.62
N ASP A 43 -5.22 -1.44 9.63
CA ASP A 43 -4.23 -2.49 9.92
C ASP A 43 -3.08 -2.48 8.91
N VAL A 44 -3.38 -2.30 7.62
CA VAL A 44 -2.36 -2.20 6.58
C VAL A 44 -1.45 -0.99 6.82
N GLU A 45 -1.98 0.20 7.04
CA GLU A 45 -1.21 1.43 7.32
C GLU A 45 -0.24 1.24 8.50
N TYR A 46 -0.77 0.79 9.64
CA TYR A 46 0.06 0.52 10.82
C TYR A 46 1.09 -0.57 10.61
N HIS A 47 0.75 -1.58 9.80
CA HIS A 47 1.67 -2.64 9.48
C HIS A 47 2.79 -2.19 8.52
N THR A 48 2.48 -1.26 7.62
CA THR A 48 3.43 -0.62 6.72
C THR A 48 4.50 0.13 7.50
N VAL A 49 4.11 0.89 8.53
CA VAL A 49 5.04 1.56 9.47
C VAL A 49 6.00 0.56 10.13
N CYS A 50 5.50 -0.62 10.51
CA CYS A 50 6.32 -1.67 11.11
C CYS A 50 7.30 -2.34 10.11
N TYR A 51 7.03 -2.28 8.79
CA TYR A 51 7.90 -2.83 7.75
C TYR A 51 9.04 -1.90 7.33
N THR A 52 9.00 -0.60 7.65
CA THR A 52 10.07 0.34 7.31
C THR A 52 11.43 -0.14 7.77
N ARG A 53 11.51 -0.80 8.94
CA ARG A 53 12.75 -1.44 9.40
C ARG A 53 13.26 -2.47 8.40
N ASP A 54 12.40 -3.36 7.91
CA ASP A 54 12.79 -4.42 7.00
C ASP A 54 13.21 -3.82 5.65
N LEU A 55 12.56 -2.74 5.21
CA LEU A 55 12.95 -1.95 4.02
C LEU A 55 14.33 -1.31 4.16
N LEU A 56 14.64 -0.76 5.34
CA LEU A 56 15.96 -0.19 5.66
C LEU A 56 17.08 -1.24 5.75
N THR A 57 16.76 -2.53 5.86
CA THR A 57 17.77 -3.60 5.81
C THR A 57 18.11 -4.07 4.39
N THR A 58 17.43 -3.54 3.37
CA THR A 58 17.68 -3.88 1.97
C THR A 58 18.78 -3.01 1.36
N PRO A 59 19.44 -3.39 0.24
CA PRO A 59 20.44 -2.53 -0.42
C PRO A 59 19.98 -1.11 -0.74
N SER A 60 18.65 -0.88 -0.79
CA SER A 60 18.02 0.41 -1.06
C SER A 60 18.35 1.51 -0.04
N HIS A 61 18.66 1.17 1.21
CA HIS A 61 18.98 2.18 2.25
C HIS A 61 20.29 2.94 1.99
N LYS A 62 21.13 2.47 1.06
CA LYS A 62 22.43 3.08 0.77
C LYS A 62 22.33 4.38 -0.03
N GLU A 63 21.15 4.70 -0.55
CA GLU A 63 20.91 5.90 -1.35
C GLU A 63 20.22 6.97 -0.49
N ALA A 64 20.82 8.17 -0.40
CA ALA A 64 20.34 9.24 0.49
C ALA A 64 18.88 9.65 0.18
N GLU A 65 18.53 9.72 -1.11
CA GLU A 65 17.17 9.99 -1.58
C GLU A 65 16.15 8.97 -1.07
N MET A 66 16.52 7.68 -1.07
CA MET A 66 15.65 6.63 -0.55
C MET A 66 15.50 6.75 0.97
N GLY A 67 16.58 7.02 1.71
CA GLY A 67 16.49 7.25 3.15
C GLY A 67 15.57 8.42 3.52
N ALA A 68 15.68 9.53 2.78
CA ALA A 68 14.84 10.71 2.96
C ALA A 68 13.36 10.41 2.64
N PHE A 69 13.09 9.76 1.50
CA PHE A 69 11.74 9.32 1.15
C PHE A 69 11.15 8.40 2.21
N MET A 70 11.84 7.32 2.56
CA MET A 70 11.35 6.31 3.51
C MET A 70 11.01 6.91 4.88
N THR A 71 11.77 7.92 5.32
CA THR A 71 11.52 8.61 6.59
C THR A 71 10.21 9.39 6.55
N MET A 72 9.99 10.17 5.49
CA MET A 72 8.79 10.99 5.34
C MET A 72 7.56 10.13 5.04
N TRP A 73 7.70 9.16 4.14
CA TRP A 73 6.69 8.16 3.80
C TRP A 73 6.20 7.43 5.06
N ASN A 74 7.11 6.88 5.87
CA ASN A 74 6.74 6.18 7.10
C ASN A 74 5.99 7.06 8.10
N ARG A 75 6.31 8.36 8.14
CA ARG A 75 5.55 9.32 8.95
C ARG A 75 4.15 9.54 8.37
N GLU A 76 4.01 9.71 7.06
CA GLU A 76 2.70 9.91 6.41
C GLU A 76 1.79 8.69 6.62
N GLU A 77 2.27 7.47 6.37
CA GLU A 77 1.56 6.20 6.61
C GLU A 77 1.08 6.05 8.06
N PHE A 78 1.92 6.46 9.04
CA PHE A 78 1.51 6.45 10.45
C PHE A 78 0.28 7.34 10.67
N TRP A 79 0.30 8.56 10.14
CA TRP A 79 -0.83 9.48 10.29
C TRP A 79 -2.06 9.06 9.47
N HIS A 80 -1.90 8.30 8.38
CA HIS A 80 -3.04 7.67 7.69
C HIS A 80 -3.72 6.64 8.58
N GLY A 81 -2.93 5.77 9.21
CA GLY A 81 -3.42 4.79 10.19
C GLY A 81 -4.16 5.45 11.35
N GLU A 82 -3.57 6.49 11.96
CA GLU A 82 -4.20 7.26 13.04
C GLU A 82 -5.54 7.90 12.62
N ALA A 83 -5.62 8.43 11.40
CA ALA A 83 -6.85 9.03 10.89
C ALA A 83 -7.98 8.00 10.77
N LEU A 84 -7.67 6.82 10.22
CA LEU A 84 -8.63 5.72 10.08
C LEU A 84 -9.01 5.14 11.45
N ALA A 85 -8.05 4.99 12.35
CA ALA A 85 -8.27 4.52 13.72
C ALA A 85 -9.17 5.50 14.51
N THR A 86 -9.05 6.80 14.27
CA THR A 86 -9.92 7.82 14.88
C THR A 86 -11.38 7.63 14.45
N VAL A 87 -11.64 7.43 13.16
CA VAL A 87 -13.00 7.13 12.67
C VAL A 87 -13.52 5.84 13.30
N LEU A 88 -12.74 4.76 13.27
CA LEU A 88 -13.13 3.47 13.85
C LEU A 88 -13.41 3.56 15.37
N GLY A 89 -12.65 4.38 16.09
CA GLY A 89 -12.82 4.61 17.52
C GLY A 89 -14.17 5.23 17.88
N ILE A 90 -14.73 6.08 17.00
CA ILE A 90 -16.09 6.65 17.20
C ILE A 90 -17.15 5.55 17.17
N HIS A 91 -16.94 4.51 16.36
CA HIS A 91 -17.79 3.32 16.28
C HIS A 91 -17.44 2.26 17.34
N GLY A 92 -16.58 2.57 18.30
CA GLY A 92 -16.17 1.66 19.37
C GLY A 92 -15.22 0.54 18.92
N ILE A 93 -14.61 0.68 17.74
CA ILE A 93 -13.65 -0.29 17.19
C ILE A 93 -12.24 0.21 17.49
N SER A 94 -11.53 -0.51 18.36
CA SER A 94 -10.14 -0.19 18.68
C SER A 94 -9.19 -0.78 17.64
N VAL A 95 -8.29 0.05 17.15
CA VAL A 95 -7.14 -0.33 16.33
C VAL A 95 -5.90 0.15 17.06
N ASP A 96 -5.25 -0.74 17.80
CA ASP A 96 -4.08 -0.36 18.59
C ASP A 96 -2.78 -0.72 17.85
N PHE A 97 -2.05 0.33 17.44
CA PHE A 97 -0.71 0.21 16.88
C PHE A 97 0.25 -0.58 17.78
N ASP A 98 0.18 -0.38 19.10
CA ASP A 98 1.05 -1.06 20.06
C ASP A 98 0.68 -2.55 20.21
N GLU A 99 -0.60 -2.92 20.13
CA GLU A 99 -0.99 -4.34 20.07
C GLU A 99 -0.49 -5.02 18.79
N LEU A 100 -0.63 -4.36 17.63
CA LEU A 100 -0.11 -4.86 16.35
C LEU A 100 1.41 -5.02 16.41
N LYS A 101 2.11 -4.00 16.90
CA LYS A 101 3.56 -4.01 17.11
C LYS A 101 3.98 -5.10 18.08
N ALA A 102 3.24 -5.33 19.17
CA ALA A 102 3.54 -6.38 20.15
C ALA A 102 3.31 -7.80 19.59
N LYS A 103 2.21 -8.03 18.87
CA LYS A 103 1.97 -9.28 18.13
C LYS A 103 3.09 -9.53 17.14
N ARG A 104 3.54 -8.48 16.45
CA ARG A 104 4.62 -8.57 15.47
C ARG A 104 6.01 -8.70 16.07
N LEU A 105 6.30 -8.15 17.25
CA LEU A 105 7.56 -8.42 17.95
C LEU A 105 7.67 -9.89 18.34
N LYS A 106 6.54 -10.50 18.74
CA LYS A 106 6.43 -11.94 19.04
C LYS A 106 6.55 -12.80 17.77
N LEU A 107 5.89 -12.41 16.68
CA LEU A 107 6.04 -13.05 15.37
C LEU A 107 7.44 -12.87 14.82
N GLY A 108 8.04 -11.69 14.92
CA GLY A 108 9.35 -11.32 14.37
C GLY A 108 10.55 -12.03 15.00
N TRP A 109 10.40 -12.73 16.13
CA TRP A 109 11.42 -13.68 16.58
C TRP A 109 11.32 -15.03 15.84
N ARG A 110 10.16 -15.39 15.30
CA ARG A 110 9.90 -16.57 14.45
C ARG A 110 9.99 -16.25 12.94
N ASP A 111 9.48 -15.08 12.51
CA ASP A 111 9.53 -14.49 11.16
C ASP A 111 10.80 -13.69 10.88
N LYS A 112 11.79 -13.79 11.77
CA LYS A 112 13.18 -13.42 11.44
C LYS A 112 13.71 -14.20 10.23
N LEU A 113 12.89 -15.03 9.57
CA LEU A 113 13.20 -15.84 8.40
C LEU A 113 12.28 -15.72 7.15
N ASP A 114 11.30 -14.80 7.02
CA ASP A 114 10.48 -14.74 5.78
C ASP A 114 10.26 -13.32 5.21
N PRO A 115 10.15 -13.07 3.88
CA PRO A 115 10.57 -13.79 2.66
C PRO A 115 11.21 -12.85 1.60
N ILE A 116 11.94 -11.79 1.99
CA ILE A 116 13.16 -11.42 1.23
C ILE A 116 14.18 -12.57 1.30
N LYS A 117 14.06 -13.37 2.37
CA LYS A 117 15.12 -14.23 2.88
C LYS A 117 15.35 -15.49 2.06
N GLN A 118 14.34 -16.09 1.45
CA GLN A 118 14.35 -17.30 0.59
C GLN A 118 14.89 -17.23 -0.87
N SER A 119 14.48 -16.26 -1.69
CA SER A 119 14.28 -16.59 -3.13
C SER A 119 14.71 -15.53 -4.14
N VAL A 120 15.37 -14.46 -3.69
CA VAL A 120 16.47 -13.86 -4.47
C VAL A 120 17.78 -14.65 -4.32
N ILE A 121 17.86 -15.53 -3.29
CA ILE A 121 18.98 -16.21 -2.60
C ILE A 121 20.32 -16.55 -3.30
N GLY A 122 20.53 -16.32 -4.58
CA GLY A 122 21.91 -16.32 -5.11
C GLY A 122 22.17 -15.55 -6.40
N LYS A 123 21.16 -14.93 -7.05
CA LYS A 123 21.33 -14.47 -8.46
C LYS A 123 21.01 -12.99 -8.72
N VAL A 124 20.26 -12.31 -7.85
CA VAL A 124 19.96 -10.87 -7.98
C VAL A 124 20.78 -10.11 -6.93
N VAL A 125 21.64 -9.21 -7.39
CA VAL A 125 22.60 -8.49 -6.54
C VAL A 125 22.52 -7.01 -6.84
N GLY A 126 22.51 -6.18 -5.79
CA GLY A 126 22.62 -4.72 -5.94
C GLY A 126 21.42 -4.08 -6.64
N ALA A 127 21.68 -3.36 -7.73
CA ALA A 127 20.70 -2.49 -8.39
C ALA A 127 19.47 -3.24 -8.96
N ASP A 128 19.64 -4.48 -9.42
CA ASP A 128 18.53 -5.29 -9.94
C ASP A 128 17.50 -5.60 -8.84
N PHE A 129 17.94 -5.81 -7.60
CA PHE A 129 17.04 -6.03 -6.46
C PHE A 129 16.20 -4.78 -6.19
N VAL A 130 16.86 -3.61 -6.19
CA VAL A 130 16.17 -2.33 -5.97
C VAL A 130 15.12 -2.10 -7.05
N ALA A 131 15.42 -2.40 -8.32
CA ALA A 131 14.45 -2.27 -9.40
C ALA A 131 13.18 -3.13 -9.17
N VAL A 132 13.35 -4.40 -8.78
CA VAL A 132 12.23 -5.29 -8.44
C VAL A 132 11.44 -4.74 -7.25
N HIS A 133 12.14 -4.31 -6.21
CA HIS A 133 11.53 -3.76 -5.02
C HIS A 133 10.72 -2.49 -5.32
N MET A 134 11.24 -1.59 -6.17
CA MET A 134 10.53 -0.38 -6.59
C MET A 134 9.28 -0.69 -7.41
N ALA A 135 9.34 -1.70 -8.30
CA ALA A 135 8.18 -2.14 -9.07
C ALA A 135 7.08 -2.76 -8.18
N TRP A 136 7.49 -3.52 -7.16
CA TRP A 136 6.57 -4.07 -6.15
C TRP A 136 5.93 -2.96 -5.31
N GLY A 137 6.74 -2.01 -4.82
CA GLY A 137 6.24 -0.84 -4.10
C GLY A 137 5.23 -0.07 -4.95
N ALA A 138 5.54 0.19 -6.24
CA ALA A 138 4.61 0.86 -7.14
C ALA A 138 3.26 0.13 -7.25
N ALA A 139 3.25 -1.21 -7.35
CA ALA A 139 2.02 -1.99 -7.38
C ALA A 139 1.20 -1.86 -6.07
N ASN A 140 1.87 -1.83 -4.92
CA ASN A 140 1.23 -1.62 -3.63
C ASN A 140 0.62 -0.22 -3.52
N GLU A 141 1.38 0.83 -3.84
CA GLU A 141 0.92 2.22 -3.79
C GLU A 141 -0.24 2.48 -4.75
N TRP A 142 -0.19 1.94 -5.98
CA TRP A 142 -1.32 2.01 -6.91
C TRP A 142 -2.57 1.32 -6.36
N SER A 143 -2.39 0.22 -5.62
CA SER A 143 -3.49 -0.47 -4.96
C SER A 143 -4.07 0.35 -3.81
N ALA A 144 -3.22 0.95 -2.97
CA ALA A 144 -3.63 1.78 -1.83
C ALA A 144 -4.41 3.02 -2.28
N ILE A 145 -3.84 3.85 -3.17
CA ILE A 145 -4.53 5.04 -3.69
C ILE A 145 -5.86 4.67 -4.37
N THR A 146 -5.92 3.52 -5.06
CA THR A 146 -7.17 3.06 -5.69
C THR A 146 -8.17 2.62 -4.63
N ALA A 147 -7.75 1.91 -3.59
CA ALA A 147 -8.59 1.51 -2.47
C ALA A 147 -9.23 2.72 -1.77
N TYR A 148 -8.43 3.75 -1.46
CA TYR A 148 -8.93 5.01 -0.90
C TYR A 148 -9.97 5.69 -1.79
N ASN A 149 -9.68 5.84 -3.08
CA ASN A 149 -10.62 6.45 -4.03
C ASN A 149 -11.88 5.61 -4.22
N ARG A 150 -11.78 4.28 -4.20
CA ARG A 150 -12.93 3.38 -4.29
C ARG A 150 -13.80 3.47 -3.05
N MET A 151 -13.20 3.45 -1.86
CA MET A 151 -13.91 3.58 -0.60
C MET A 151 -14.64 4.93 -0.49
N ALA A 152 -13.96 6.02 -0.86
CA ALA A 152 -14.55 7.36 -0.90
C ALA A 152 -15.74 7.47 -1.87
N ALA A 153 -15.74 6.69 -2.96
CA ALA A 153 -16.82 6.66 -3.93
C ALA A 153 -17.98 5.72 -3.55
N LEU A 154 -17.73 4.72 -2.70
CA LEU A 154 -18.73 3.73 -2.29
C LEU A 154 -19.58 4.23 -1.11
N GLU A 155 -18.96 4.86 -0.12
CA GLU A 155 -19.68 5.27 1.09
C GLU A 155 -20.49 6.54 0.94
N GLU A 156 -20.21 7.37 -0.09
CA GLU A 156 -20.85 8.66 -0.41
C GLU A 156 -20.97 9.67 0.74
N ASP A 157 -20.56 9.31 1.96
CA ASP A 157 -20.51 10.17 3.12
C ASP A 157 -19.48 11.29 2.91
N PRO A 158 -19.89 12.57 2.93
CA PRO A 158 -19.00 13.66 2.54
C PRO A 158 -17.80 13.83 3.48
N VAL A 159 -17.93 13.46 4.75
CA VAL A 159 -16.84 13.58 5.73
C VAL A 159 -15.84 12.45 5.56
N LEU A 160 -16.30 11.20 5.46
CA LEU A 160 -15.41 10.07 5.21
C LEU A 160 -14.74 10.21 3.83
N ALA A 161 -15.50 10.56 2.80
CA ALA A 161 -14.98 10.71 1.45
C ALA A 161 -13.91 11.81 1.37
N GLU A 162 -14.09 12.93 2.07
CA GLU A 162 -13.07 13.98 2.14
C GLU A 162 -11.80 13.49 2.84
N LEU A 163 -11.92 12.80 3.98
CA LEU A 163 -10.77 12.21 4.66
C LEU A 163 -9.98 11.26 3.73
N LEU A 164 -10.68 10.31 3.11
CA LEU A 164 -10.05 9.31 2.24
C LEU A 164 -9.42 9.96 0.99
N LYS A 165 -10.00 11.04 0.46
CA LYS A 165 -9.40 11.82 -0.64
C LYS A 165 -8.15 12.57 -0.21
N ARG A 166 -8.09 13.08 1.02
CA ARG A 166 -6.89 13.71 1.58
C ARG A 166 -5.76 12.70 1.72
N ILE A 167 -6.06 11.50 2.21
CA ILE A 167 -5.10 10.39 2.27
C ILE A 167 -4.64 10.03 0.85
N ALA A 168 -5.57 9.76 -0.08
CA ALA A 168 -5.26 9.44 -1.48
C ALA A 168 -4.37 10.50 -2.17
N LYS A 169 -4.51 11.78 -1.80
CA LYS A 169 -3.66 12.85 -2.33
C LYS A 169 -2.21 12.75 -1.84
N GLN A 170 -1.98 12.32 -0.59
CA GLN A 170 -0.63 12.03 -0.11
C GLN A 170 -0.06 10.80 -0.80
N GLU A 171 -0.86 9.75 -0.94
CA GLU A 171 -0.51 8.50 -1.64
C GLU A 171 -0.10 8.71 -3.09
N ALA A 172 -0.69 9.71 -3.78
CA ALA A 172 -0.27 10.06 -5.14
C ALA A 172 1.23 10.43 -5.23
N ARG A 173 1.81 10.99 -4.16
CA ARG A 173 3.25 11.28 -4.09
C ARG A 173 4.07 10.00 -3.91
N HIS A 174 3.57 9.04 -3.13
CA HIS A 174 4.21 7.74 -2.93
C HIS A 174 4.22 6.94 -4.24
N VAL A 175 3.09 6.88 -4.93
CA VAL A 175 2.97 6.32 -6.29
C VAL A 175 3.99 6.95 -7.24
N ALA A 176 4.12 8.28 -7.22
CA ALA A 176 5.05 9.00 -8.08
C ALA A 176 6.51 8.61 -7.80
N PHE A 177 6.90 8.51 -6.52
CA PHE A 177 8.25 8.07 -6.15
C PHE A 177 8.54 6.66 -6.66
N TYR A 178 7.75 5.67 -6.22
CA TYR A 178 8.00 4.26 -6.58
C TYR A 178 7.92 4.02 -8.08
N THR A 179 6.96 4.62 -8.78
CA THR A 179 6.83 4.49 -10.23
C THR A 179 8.01 5.10 -10.97
N SER A 180 8.51 6.27 -10.53
CA SER A 180 9.67 6.91 -11.16
C SER A 180 10.93 6.08 -11.01
N GLN A 181 11.19 5.58 -9.79
CA GLN A 181 12.32 4.71 -9.47
C GLN A 181 12.23 3.37 -10.21
N ALA A 182 11.05 2.74 -10.24
CA ALA A 182 10.83 1.50 -10.97
C ALA A 182 11.09 1.68 -12.46
N ARG A 183 10.51 2.71 -13.08
CA ARG A 183 10.66 2.99 -14.50
C ARG A 183 12.13 3.20 -14.89
N GLU A 184 12.83 4.05 -14.15
CA GLU A 184 14.23 4.37 -14.44
C GLU A 184 15.12 3.13 -14.32
N ARG A 185 14.97 2.35 -13.24
CA ARG A 185 15.84 1.21 -12.98
C ARG A 185 15.55 0.02 -13.89
N LEU A 186 14.27 -0.25 -14.15
CA LEU A 186 13.86 -1.29 -15.09
C LEU A 186 14.31 -0.97 -16.52
N ALA A 187 14.27 0.30 -16.94
CA ALA A 187 14.77 0.70 -18.27
C ALA A 187 16.26 0.41 -18.47
N LYS A 188 17.06 0.38 -17.39
CA LYS A 188 18.51 0.16 -17.43
C LYS A 188 18.93 -1.32 -17.37
N SER A 189 18.02 -2.25 -17.05
CA SER A 189 18.38 -3.67 -16.84
C SER A 189 17.28 -4.62 -17.31
N THR A 190 17.50 -5.29 -18.44
CA THR A 190 16.62 -6.38 -18.93
C THR A 190 16.60 -7.58 -17.99
N LYS A 191 17.65 -7.77 -17.20
CA LYS A 191 17.70 -8.77 -16.14
C LYS A 191 16.71 -8.41 -15.03
N ALA A 192 16.73 -7.17 -14.55
CA ALA A 192 15.77 -6.67 -13.56
C ALA A 192 14.33 -6.78 -14.06
N GLN A 193 14.07 -6.46 -15.33
CA GLN A 193 12.75 -6.63 -15.95
C GLN A 193 12.23 -8.06 -15.82
N LYS A 194 13.05 -9.05 -16.21
CA LYS A 194 12.67 -10.47 -16.12
C LYS A 194 12.38 -10.89 -14.67
N PHE A 195 13.19 -10.44 -13.72
CA PHE A 195 12.96 -10.74 -12.31
C PHE A 195 11.74 -10.04 -11.74
N ALA A 196 11.51 -8.77 -12.07
CA ALA A 196 10.34 -8.02 -11.62
C ALA A 196 9.05 -8.65 -12.15
N ARG A 197 9.04 -9.00 -13.44
CA ARG A 197 7.95 -9.76 -14.05
C ARG A 197 7.70 -11.07 -13.34
N PHE A 198 8.74 -11.89 -13.15
CA PHE A 198 8.61 -13.16 -12.47
C PHE A 198 8.07 -12.98 -11.04
N ALA A 199 8.61 -12.02 -10.29
CA ALA A 199 8.22 -11.77 -8.91
C ALA A 199 6.75 -11.33 -8.81
N LEU A 200 6.35 -10.34 -9.60
CA LEU A 200 4.98 -9.82 -9.60
C LEU A 200 3.97 -10.87 -10.08
N SER A 201 4.31 -11.68 -11.08
CA SER A 201 3.36 -12.67 -11.61
C SER A 201 3.12 -13.87 -10.69
N ASN A 202 4.07 -14.19 -9.80
CA ASN A 202 4.06 -15.45 -9.04
C ASN A 202 3.90 -15.25 -7.53
N PHE A 203 4.32 -14.11 -7.00
CA PHE A 203 4.39 -13.89 -5.55
C PHE A 203 3.62 -12.66 -5.08
N TRP A 204 3.30 -11.72 -5.98
CA TRP A 204 2.52 -10.56 -5.58
C TRP A 204 1.08 -10.98 -5.29
N ALA A 205 0.52 -10.38 -4.25
CA ALA A 205 -0.87 -10.51 -3.85
C ALA A 205 -1.35 -9.16 -3.31
N PRO A 206 -2.67 -8.90 -3.25
CA PRO A 206 -3.21 -7.65 -2.74
C PRO A 206 -2.66 -7.31 -1.35
N VAL A 207 -2.36 -6.03 -1.13
CA VAL A 207 -1.77 -5.55 0.13
C VAL A 207 -2.62 -6.00 1.32
N GLY A 208 -1.96 -6.50 2.36
CA GLY A 208 -2.58 -7.10 3.54
C GLY A 208 -2.76 -8.63 3.49
N SER A 209 -2.58 -9.26 2.31
CA SER A 209 -2.76 -10.73 2.16
C SER A 209 -1.81 -11.58 3.00
N SER A 210 -0.65 -11.05 3.40
CA SER A 210 0.32 -11.76 4.23
C SER A 210 0.08 -11.61 5.74
N ILE A 211 -0.82 -10.71 6.15
CA ILE A 211 -1.01 -10.32 7.56
C ILE A 211 -2.45 -10.47 8.03
N MET A 212 -3.41 -10.53 7.11
CA MET A 212 -4.83 -10.69 7.39
C MET A 212 -5.32 -12.08 6.99
N GLU A 213 -6.39 -12.55 7.64
CA GLU A 213 -7.05 -13.79 7.26
C GLU A 213 -7.67 -13.69 5.85
N LYS A 214 -7.72 -14.82 5.14
CA LYS A 214 -8.17 -14.87 3.73
C LYS A 214 -9.60 -14.37 3.53
N ASN A 215 -10.48 -14.56 4.52
CA ASN A 215 -11.86 -14.05 4.51
C ASN A 215 -11.91 -12.51 4.58
N GLU A 216 -11.00 -11.87 5.33
CA GLU A 216 -10.87 -10.41 5.41
C GLU A 216 -10.38 -9.85 4.07
N VAL A 217 -9.34 -10.47 3.50
CA VAL A 217 -8.84 -10.09 2.17
C VAL A 217 -9.96 -10.20 1.12
N LYS A 218 -10.69 -11.32 1.11
CA LYS A 218 -11.82 -11.51 0.19
C LYS A 218 -12.93 -10.47 0.39
N HIS A 219 -13.27 -10.15 1.64
CA HIS A 219 -14.25 -9.11 1.96
C HIS A 219 -13.83 -7.77 1.38
N VAL A 220 -12.61 -7.31 1.66
CA VAL A 220 -12.14 -5.99 1.22
C VAL A 220 -12.03 -5.91 -0.28
N MET A 221 -11.47 -6.92 -0.93
CA MET A 221 -11.38 -6.96 -2.39
C MET A 221 -12.78 -7.00 -3.01
N GLY A 222 -13.70 -7.79 -2.46
CA GLY A 222 -15.10 -7.82 -2.87
C GLY A 222 -15.81 -6.47 -2.71
N HIS A 223 -15.57 -5.80 -1.59
CA HIS A 223 -16.20 -4.52 -1.30
C HIS A 223 -15.66 -3.40 -2.22
N LEU A 224 -14.35 -3.27 -2.35
CA LEU A 224 -13.72 -2.17 -3.10
C LEU A 224 -13.69 -2.40 -4.61
N MET A 225 -13.40 -3.63 -5.03
CA MET A 225 -13.12 -4.00 -6.42
C MET A 225 -14.23 -4.86 -7.06
N GLY A 226 -15.29 -5.17 -6.32
CA GLY A 226 -16.47 -5.84 -6.86
C GLY A 226 -17.22 -4.98 -7.88
N GLY A 227 -17.98 -5.65 -8.76
CA GLY A 227 -18.80 -5.00 -9.78
C GLY A 227 -18.01 -4.32 -10.90
N VAL A 228 -18.73 -3.68 -11.82
CA VAL A 228 -18.15 -3.13 -13.07
C VAL A 228 -17.11 -2.05 -12.79
N GLU A 229 -17.43 -1.09 -11.90
CA GLU A 229 -16.52 0.02 -11.58
C GLU A 229 -15.31 -0.44 -10.77
N GLY A 230 -15.48 -1.42 -9.88
CA GLY A 230 -14.36 -2.03 -9.14
C GLY A 230 -13.39 -2.76 -10.06
N ARG A 231 -13.88 -3.61 -10.97
CA ARG A 231 -13.04 -4.29 -11.97
C ARG A 231 -12.37 -3.31 -12.94
N LYS A 232 -13.05 -2.22 -13.30
CA LYS A 232 -12.44 -1.14 -14.09
C LYS A 232 -11.30 -0.46 -13.33
N ALA A 233 -11.43 -0.25 -12.02
CA ALA A 233 -10.36 0.29 -11.19
C ALA A 233 -9.17 -0.68 -11.07
N ALA A 234 -9.42 -1.97 -10.86
CA ALA A 234 -8.39 -3.01 -10.88
C ALA A 234 -7.57 -3.01 -12.18
N ARG A 235 -8.25 -2.99 -13.33
CA ARG A 235 -7.60 -2.94 -14.65
C ARG A 235 -6.78 -1.66 -14.89
N LYS A 236 -7.13 -0.54 -14.25
CA LYS A 236 -6.32 0.68 -14.31
C LYS A 236 -4.98 0.47 -13.59
N ILE A 237 -4.97 -0.22 -12.45
CA ILE A 237 -3.74 -0.59 -11.75
C ILE A 237 -2.89 -1.49 -12.65
N ASP A 238 -3.49 -2.54 -13.22
CA ASP A 238 -2.77 -3.44 -14.14
C ASP A 238 -2.22 -2.70 -15.36
N THR A 239 -2.98 -1.76 -15.93
CA THR A 239 -2.51 -0.92 -17.04
C THR A 239 -1.30 -0.07 -16.63
N ALA A 240 -1.32 0.52 -15.43
CA ALA A 240 -0.21 1.31 -14.92
C ALA A 240 1.05 0.46 -14.70
N ILE A 241 0.91 -0.74 -14.10
CA ILE A 241 2.00 -1.69 -13.89
C ILE A 241 2.53 -2.20 -15.22
N SER A 242 1.64 -2.59 -16.14
CA SER A 242 1.99 -3.01 -17.50
C SER A 242 2.71 -1.93 -18.30
N GLY A 243 2.57 -0.65 -17.92
CA GLY A 243 3.28 0.47 -18.53
C GLY A 243 4.72 0.67 -18.03
N LEU A 244 5.20 -0.14 -17.09
CA LEU A 244 6.60 -0.16 -16.66
C LEU A 244 7.44 -1.04 -17.61
N PRO A 245 8.71 -0.69 -17.85
CA PRO A 245 9.56 -1.42 -18.80
C PRO A 245 9.64 -2.91 -18.48
N GLY A 246 9.34 -3.76 -19.46
CA GLY A 246 9.45 -5.21 -19.35
C GLY A 246 8.33 -5.89 -18.58
N LEU A 247 7.29 -5.15 -18.15
CA LEU A 247 6.12 -5.65 -17.42
C LEU A 247 4.84 -5.67 -18.28
N GLU A 248 4.95 -5.45 -19.59
CA GLU A 248 3.84 -5.42 -20.53
C GLU A 248 2.95 -6.67 -20.43
N GLY A 249 1.62 -6.46 -20.41
CA GLY A 249 0.63 -7.52 -20.36
C GLY A 249 0.43 -8.19 -18.99
N LEU A 250 1.06 -7.70 -17.93
CA LEU A 250 0.74 -8.17 -16.58
C LEU A 250 -0.65 -7.72 -16.14
N THR A 251 -1.38 -8.65 -15.50
CA THR A 251 -2.74 -8.48 -15.00
C THR A 251 -2.85 -8.91 -13.53
N ILE A 252 -1.80 -8.63 -12.73
CA ILE A 252 -1.62 -9.22 -11.39
C ILE A 252 -2.77 -8.90 -10.44
N VAL A 253 -3.44 -7.74 -10.58
CA VAL A 253 -4.58 -7.38 -9.75
C VAL A 253 -5.82 -8.15 -10.21
N ASP A 254 -6.16 -8.10 -11.50
CA ASP A 254 -7.31 -8.82 -12.04
C ASP A 254 -7.20 -10.35 -11.80
N ASP A 255 -6.01 -10.92 -11.96
CA ASP A 255 -5.71 -12.32 -11.69
C ASP A 255 -5.91 -12.66 -10.20
N SER A 256 -5.45 -11.78 -9.30
CA SER A 256 -5.65 -11.94 -7.86
C SER A 256 -7.13 -11.89 -7.45
N LEU A 257 -7.90 -10.96 -8.04
CA LEU A 257 -9.34 -10.87 -7.80
C LEU A 257 -10.07 -12.14 -8.27
N ASN A 258 -9.72 -12.65 -9.46
CA ASN A 258 -10.27 -13.90 -9.99
C ASN A 258 -9.95 -15.08 -9.06
N ALA A 259 -8.71 -15.17 -8.55
CA ALA A 259 -8.30 -16.22 -7.61
C ALA A 259 -9.04 -16.15 -6.26
N LEU A 260 -9.46 -14.96 -5.83
CA LEU A 260 -10.29 -14.74 -4.65
C LEU A 260 -11.78 -14.99 -4.89
N GLY A 261 -12.20 -15.12 -6.15
CA GLY A 261 -13.60 -15.23 -6.57
C GLY A 261 -14.38 -13.94 -6.36
N VAL A 262 -13.76 -12.80 -6.69
CA VAL A 262 -14.32 -11.43 -6.66
C VAL A 262 -14.65 -10.95 -8.06
#